data_AF-R6YGQ8-F1
#
_entry.id   AF-R6YGQ8-F1
#
_cell.length_a   1.000
_cell.length_b   1.000
_cell.length_c   1.000
_cell.angle_alpha   90.00
_cell.angle_beta   90.00
_cell.angle_gamma   90.00
#
_symmetry.space_group_name_H-M   'P 1'
#
loop_
_entity.id
_entity.type
_entity.pdbx_description
1 polymer ?
#
loop_
_entity_poly.entity_id
_entity_poly.type
_entity_poly.pdbx_seq_one_letter_code
_entity_poly.pdbx_strand_id
1 'polypeptide(L)'
;MTNCRLTDPEFERGVKDFLAVCNVVKVFRHTRILQIAPRPFDFWSTMCNEGELLEKFNIQLSPIPLPELTAQVKKAKEEGTEVKAVMDYCEEKMNVCVTEEQLENIAALKVLCAGWRTSTAAMPWPSSAGTPCKGSWASCPARPTPS
;
A
#
# COMPACT_ATOMS: atom_id res chain seq x y z
N MET A 1 29.52 -3.47 -10.89
CA MET A 1 30.11 -2.19 -10.46
C MET A 1 31.54 -2.18 -10.93
N THR A 2 31.81 -1.45 -12.01
CA THR A 2 33.16 -1.23 -12.55
C THR A 2 33.87 -0.18 -11.72
N ASN A 3 35.20 -0.22 -11.69
CA ASN A 3 36.00 0.82 -11.05
C ASN A 3 35.98 2.06 -11.97
N CYS A 4 35.25 3.10 -11.57
CA CYS A 4 35.08 4.32 -12.36
C CYS A 4 35.66 5.51 -11.61
N ARG A 5 36.04 6.57 -12.34
CA ARG A 5 36.56 7.80 -11.71
C ARG A 5 35.42 8.62 -11.13
N LEU A 6 35.72 9.45 -10.14
CA LEU A 6 34.73 10.30 -9.45
C LEU A 6 33.96 11.25 -10.39
N THR A 7 34.53 11.57 -11.55
CA THR A 7 33.95 12.47 -12.56
C THR A 7 33.04 11.75 -13.56
N ASP A 8 33.02 10.42 -13.57
CA ASP A 8 32.24 9.66 -14.55
C ASP A 8 30.76 9.62 -14.12
N PRO A 9 29.81 9.77 -15.08
CA PRO A 9 28.38 9.71 -14.79
C PRO A 9 27.94 8.34 -14.24
N GLU A 10 28.73 7.28 -14.48
CA GLU A 10 28.50 5.95 -13.92
C GLU A 10 28.67 5.91 -12.39
N PHE A 11 29.55 6.74 -11.84
CA PHE A 11 29.76 6.82 -10.38
C PHE A 11 28.54 7.41 -9.69
N GLU A 12 27.99 8.51 -10.20
CA GLU A 12 26.79 9.14 -9.64
C GLU A 12 25.58 8.18 -9.71
N ARG A 13 25.45 7.43 -10.81
CA ARG A 13 24.42 6.40 -10.95
C ARG A 13 24.60 5.28 -9.92
N GLY A 14 25.82 4.77 -9.75
CA GLY A 14 26.12 3.73 -8.77
C GLY A 14 25.80 4.15 -7.33
N VAL A 15 26.08 5.40 -6.97
CA VAL A 15 25.73 5.96 -5.65
C VAL A 15 24.22 6.09 -5.48
N LYS A 16 23.49 6.56 -6.49
CA LYS A 16 22.02 6.65 -6.45
C LYS A 16 21.37 5.27 -6.33
N ASP A 17 21.87 4.29 -7.07
CA ASP A 17 21.39 2.91 -7.01
C ASP A 17 21.65 2.30 -5.63
N PHE A 18 22.82 2.54 -5.04
CA PHE A 18 23.13 2.11 -3.68
C PHE A 18 22.18 2.73 -2.64
N LEU A 19 21.94 4.04 -2.73
CA LEU A 19 20.98 4.74 -1.86
C LEU A 19 19.55 4.19 -2.02
N ALA A 20 19.14 3.88 -3.25
CA ALA A 20 17.83 3.27 -3.51
C ALA A 20 17.71 1.90 -2.85
N VAL A 21 18.74 1.05 -2.97
CA VAL A 21 18.75 -0.28 -2.33
C VAL A 21 18.70 -0.16 -0.80
N CYS A 22 19.47 0.75 -0.21
CA CYS A 22 19.42 0.99 1.23
C CYS A 22 18.03 1.42 1.71
N ASN A 23 17.34 2.28 0.94
CA ASN A 23 15.97 2.68 1.24
C ASN A 23 14.98 1.51 1.16
N VAL A 24 15.11 0.64 0.15
CA VAL A 24 14.28 -0.57 0.03
C VAL A 24 14.48 -1.49 1.22
N VAL A 25 15.75 -1.78 1.60
CA VAL A 25 16.07 -2.63 2.76
C VAL A 25 15.49 -2.03 4.05
N LYS A 26 15.55 -0.70 4.20
CA LYS A 26 14.97 -0.01 5.36
C LYS A 26 13.46 -0.17 5.41
N VAL A 27 12.74 0.05 4.31
CA VAL A 27 11.27 -0.10 4.28
C VAL A 27 10.87 -1.57 4.49
N PHE A 28 11.60 -2.50 3.88
CA PHE A 28 11.29 -3.92 3.93
C PHE A 28 11.29 -4.48 5.36
N ARG A 29 12.27 -4.11 6.19
CA ARG A 29 12.36 -4.56 7.60
C ARG A 29 11.27 -4.03 8.54
N HIS A 30 10.54 -3.00 8.11
CA HIS A 30 9.47 -2.38 8.88
C HIS A 30 8.12 -2.52 8.20
N THR A 31 8.04 -3.37 7.18
CA THR A 31 6.78 -3.62 6.47
C THR A 31 5.86 -4.43 7.37
N ARG A 32 4.58 -4.06 7.35
CA ARG A 32 3.50 -4.83 7.98
C ARG A 32 2.52 -5.23 6.91
N ILE A 33 2.12 -6.50 6.90
CA ILE A 33 1.26 -7.07 5.89
C ILE A 33 -0.11 -7.30 6.52
N LEU A 34 -1.12 -6.67 5.93
CA LEU A 34 -2.52 -6.88 6.29
C LEU A 34 -3.05 -8.06 5.48
N GLN A 35 -3.49 -9.12 6.15
CA GLN A 35 -4.04 -10.29 5.48
C GLN A 35 -5.56 -10.27 5.55
N ILE A 36 -6.21 -10.25 4.38
CA ILE A 36 -7.67 -10.32 4.27
C ILE A 36 -8.03 -11.76 3.89
N ALA A 37 -8.75 -12.43 4.79
CA ALA A 37 -9.19 -13.81 4.65
C ALA A 37 -8.05 -14.88 4.61
N PRO A 38 -8.37 -16.14 4.93
CA PRO A 38 -7.45 -17.25 4.67
C PRO A 38 -7.31 -17.48 3.16
N ARG A 39 -6.14 -18.01 2.77
CA ARG A 39 -5.84 -18.38 1.37
C ARG A 39 -6.90 -19.36 0.80
N PRO A 40 -7.14 -19.36 -0.53
CA PRO A 40 -7.89 -20.42 -1.19
C PRO A 40 -7.21 -21.79 -0.99
N PHE A 41 -8.00 -22.84 -0.85
CA PHE A 41 -7.47 -24.20 -0.68
C PHE A 41 -6.69 -24.62 -1.94
N ASP A 42 -5.55 -25.28 -1.73
CA ASP A 42 -4.61 -25.81 -2.74
C ASP A 42 -3.58 -24.87 -3.42
N PHE A 43 -3.41 -23.62 -2.98
CA PHE A 43 -2.27 -22.78 -3.42
C PHE A 43 -1.11 -22.82 -2.42
N TRP A 44 -0.07 -23.60 -2.73
CA TRP A 44 1.10 -23.82 -1.88
C TRP A 44 2.14 -22.70 -1.96
N SER A 45 2.22 -22.01 -3.11
CA SER A 45 3.12 -20.87 -3.33
C SER A 45 2.72 -19.61 -2.56
N THR A 46 1.49 -19.55 -2.06
CA THR A 46 0.96 -18.43 -1.27
C THR A 46 0.83 -18.76 0.21
N MET A 47 1.50 -19.82 0.67
CA MET A 47 1.53 -20.18 2.08
C MET A 47 2.48 -19.23 2.83
N CYS A 48 1.93 -18.40 3.70
CA CYS A 48 2.72 -17.51 4.55
C CYS A 48 3.18 -18.27 5.80
N ASN A 49 4.49 -18.27 6.06
CA ASN A 49 5.05 -18.69 7.34
C ASN A 49 5.30 -17.45 8.21
N GLU A 50 4.40 -17.18 9.15
CA GLU A 50 4.46 -15.97 9.98
C GLU A 50 5.71 -15.93 10.86
N GLY A 51 6.15 -17.09 11.36
CA GLY A 51 7.33 -17.20 12.22
C GLY A 51 8.62 -16.87 11.48
N GLU A 52 8.80 -17.42 10.28
CA GLU A 52 9.99 -17.16 9.47
C GLU A 52 10.06 -15.70 8.99
N LEU A 53 8.91 -15.09 8.66
CA LEU A 53 8.84 -13.68 8.27
C LEU A 53 9.19 -12.74 9.43
N LEU A 54 8.73 -13.05 10.64
CA LEU A 54 9.04 -12.24 11.82
C LEU A 54 10.51 -12.38 12.23
N GLU A 55 11.06 -13.61 12.23
CA GLU A 55 12.43 -13.86 12.66
C GLU A 55 13.48 -13.35 11.66
N LYS A 56 13.28 -13.61 10.36
CA LYS A 56 14.27 -13.24 9.33
C LYS A 56 14.15 -11.80 8.86
N PHE A 57 12.93 -11.28 8.80
CA PHE A 57 12.65 -10.00 8.14
C PHE A 57 11.94 -8.98 9.04
N ASN A 58 11.55 -9.37 10.26
CA ASN A 58 10.82 -8.51 11.20
C ASN A 58 9.50 -7.97 10.62
N ILE A 59 8.88 -8.75 9.72
CA ILE A 59 7.61 -8.41 9.10
C ILE A 59 6.49 -8.99 9.95
N GLN A 60 5.53 -8.14 10.31
CA GLN A 60 4.36 -8.54 11.09
C GLN A 60 3.15 -8.76 10.17
N LEU A 61 2.40 -9.83 10.45
CA LEU A 61 1.13 -10.11 9.81
C LEU A 61 -0.03 -9.68 10.72
N SER A 62 -1.01 -8.99 10.16
CA SER A 62 -2.22 -8.57 10.85
C SER A 62 -3.43 -9.13 10.10
N PRO A 63 -4.01 -10.25 10.54
CA PRO A 63 -5.18 -10.82 9.89
C PRO A 63 -6.45 -10.01 10.24
N ILE A 64 -7.25 -9.68 9.22
CA ILE A 64 -8.60 -9.10 9.40
C ILE A 64 -9.66 -10.15 9.05
N PRO A 65 -10.59 -10.44 9.96
CA PRO A 65 -11.67 -11.37 9.70
C PRO A 65 -12.71 -10.78 8.74
N LEU A 66 -13.25 -11.61 7.85
CA LEU A 66 -14.25 -11.18 6.86
C LEU A 66 -15.51 -10.50 7.45
N PRO A 67 -16.06 -10.93 8.61
CA PRO A 67 -17.18 -10.23 9.23
C PRO A 67 -16.88 -8.76 9.55
N GLU A 68 -15.68 -8.47 10.01
CA GLU A 68 -15.24 -7.10 10.31
C GLU A 68 -15.17 -6.25 9.05
N LEU A 69 -14.63 -6.81 7.96
CA LEU A 69 -14.64 -6.16 6.64
C LEU A 69 -16.07 -5.82 6.20
N THR A 70 -17.00 -6.76 6.27
CA THR A 70 -18.40 -6.50 5.84
C THR A 70 -19.10 -5.45 6.70
N ALA A 71 -18.83 -5.41 8.00
CA ALA A 71 -19.40 -4.41 8.90
C ALA A 71 -18.88 -3.00 8.58
N GLN A 72 -17.58 -2.89 8.30
CA GLN A 72 -16.97 -1.60 7.99
C GLN A 72 -17.31 -1.11 6.58
N VAL A 73 -17.49 -2.00 5.59
CA VAL A 73 -18.01 -1.61 4.27
C VAL A 73 -19.41 -1.00 4.37
N LYS A 74 -20.28 -1.57 5.21
CA LYS A 74 -21.62 -1.00 5.45
C LYS A 74 -21.53 0.41 6.04
N LYS A 75 -20.65 0.62 7.02
CA LYS A 75 -20.41 1.96 7.59
C LYS A 75 -19.89 2.96 6.55
N ALA A 76 -18.95 2.54 5.70
CA ALA A 76 -18.42 3.39 4.65
C ALA A 76 -19.50 3.82 3.63
N LYS A 77 -20.48 2.94 3.37
CA LYS A 77 -21.67 3.28 2.56
C LYS A 77 -22.57 4.29 3.24
N GLU A 78 -22.79 4.16 4.55
CA GLU A 78 -23.59 5.10 5.35
C GLU A 78 -22.96 6.50 5.38
N GLU A 79 -21.63 6.58 5.48
CA GLU A 79 -20.89 7.85 5.48
C GLU A 79 -20.89 8.53 4.10
N GLY A 80 -20.85 7.76 3.00
CA GLY A 80 -21.23 8.12 1.63
C GLY A 80 -20.45 9.24 0.93
N THR A 81 -19.65 10.03 1.63
CA THR A 81 -18.97 11.22 1.11
C THR A 81 -17.73 10.87 0.28
N GLU A 82 -16.86 10.03 0.82
CA GLU A 82 -15.65 9.57 0.11
C GLU A 82 -15.97 8.56 -1.00
N VAL A 83 -17.05 7.78 -0.84
CA VAL A 83 -17.49 6.78 -1.82
C VAL A 83 -17.95 7.45 -3.12
N LYS A 84 -18.72 8.54 -3.03
CA LYS A 84 -19.19 9.31 -4.20
C LYS A 84 -18.04 9.90 -5.01
N ALA A 85 -17.07 10.52 -4.34
CA ALA A 85 -15.89 11.06 -5.02
C ALA A 85 -15.10 9.99 -5.79
N VAL A 86 -15.08 8.75 -5.29
CA VAL A 86 -14.46 7.62 -5.98
C VAL A 86 -15.30 7.15 -7.17
N MET A 87 -16.64 7.17 -7.07
CA MET A 87 -17.54 6.85 -8.19
C MET A 87 -17.40 7.88 -9.32
N ASP A 88 -17.44 9.17 -9.00
CA ASP A 88 -17.27 10.25 -9.98
C ASP A 88 -15.93 10.13 -10.72
N TYR A 89 -14.86 9.83 -9.99
CA TYR A 89 -13.54 9.58 -10.58
C TYR A 89 -13.53 8.36 -11.52
N CYS A 90 -14.26 7.30 -11.17
CA CYS A 90 -14.37 6.12 -12.02
C CYS A 90 -15.11 6.42 -13.33
N GLU A 91 -16.19 7.19 -13.27
CA GLU A 91 -16.97 7.57 -14.43
C GLU A 91 -16.23 8.53 -15.37
N GLU A 92 -15.43 9.46 -14.83
CA GLU A 92 -14.65 10.41 -15.65
C GLU A 92 -13.45 9.77 -16.36
N LYS A 93 -12.80 8.77 -15.74
CA LYS A 93 -11.50 8.25 -16.19
C LYS A 93 -11.53 6.84 -16.74
N MET A 94 -12.60 6.08 -16.50
CA MET A 94 -12.67 4.66 -16.83
C MET A 94 -13.97 4.32 -17.53
N ASN A 95 -13.93 3.28 -18.38
CA ASN A 95 -15.14 2.73 -18.96
C ASN A 95 -15.78 1.74 -17.97
N VAL A 96 -16.90 2.13 -17.35
CA VAL A 96 -17.57 1.32 -16.33
C VAL A 96 -18.60 0.40 -17.00
N CYS A 97 -18.28 -0.89 -17.09
CA CYS A 97 -19.16 -1.93 -17.63
C CYS A 97 -19.87 -2.73 -16.52
N VAL A 98 -20.25 -2.08 -15.43
CA VAL A 98 -20.69 -2.72 -14.18
C VAL A 98 -21.96 -2.02 -13.68
N THR A 99 -22.84 -2.72 -12.95
CA THR A 99 -24.03 -2.09 -12.38
C THR A 99 -23.66 -1.05 -11.31
N GLU A 100 -24.50 -0.03 -11.13
CA GLU A 100 -24.27 1.05 -10.14
C GLU A 100 -24.09 0.51 -8.71
N GLU A 101 -24.88 -0.49 -8.32
CA GLU A 101 -24.77 -1.16 -7.02
C GLU A 101 -23.41 -1.84 -6.82
N GLN A 102 -22.87 -2.46 -7.87
CA GLN A 102 -21.56 -3.10 -7.85
C GLN A 102 -20.44 -2.05 -7.83
N LEU A 103 -20.59 -0.94 -8.56
CA LEU A 103 -19.66 0.19 -8.52
C LEU A 103 -19.56 0.79 -7.12
N GLU A 104 -20.70 0.97 -6.44
CA GLU A 104 -20.75 1.47 -5.06
C GLU A 104 -20.04 0.51 -4.08
N ASN A 105 -20.25 -0.80 -4.22
CA ASN A 105 -19.56 -1.80 -3.40
C ASN A 105 -18.03 -1.76 -3.59
N ILE A 106 -17.57 -1.61 -4.83
CA ILE A 106 -16.14 -1.52 -5.17
C ILE A 106 -15.55 -0.22 -4.62
N ALA A 107 -16.26 0.89 -4.76
CA ALA A 107 -15.85 2.19 -4.22
C ALA A 107 -15.75 2.16 -2.68
N ALA A 108 -16.73 1.59 -1.99
CA ALA A 108 -16.72 1.42 -0.54
C ALA A 108 -15.54 0.54 -0.07
N LEU A 109 -15.26 -0.56 -0.78
CA LEU A 109 -14.12 -1.42 -0.47
C LEU A 109 -12.77 -0.70 -0.66
N LYS A 110 -12.65 0.16 -1.68
CA LYS A 110 -11.45 0.96 -1.92
C LYS A 110 -11.21 1.97 -0.80
N VAL A 111 -12.25 2.68 -0.38
CA VAL A 111 -12.17 3.65 0.73
C VAL A 111 -11.75 2.96 2.03
N LEU A 112 -12.37 1.81 2.33
CA LEU A 112 -12.01 0.97 3.48
C LEU A 112 -10.51 0.60 3.47
N CYS A 113 -10.03 0.04 2.35
CA CYS A 113 -8.62 -0.35 2.21
C CYS A 113 -7.66 0.84 2.36
N ALA A 114 -8.06 2.02 1.89
CA ALA A 114 -7.28 3.25 2.07
C ALA A 114 -7.24 3.68 3.55
N GLY A 115 -8.38 3.60 4.26
CA GLY A 115 -8.48 3.88 5.69
C GLY A 115 -7.66 2.91 6.57
N TRP A 116 -7.60 1.63 6.20
CA TRP A 116 -6.75 0.66 6.91
C TRP A 116 -5.27 0.88 6.68
N ARG A 117 -4.89 1.32 5.49
CA ARG A 117 -3.50 1.71 5.22
C ARG A 117 -3.06 2.83 6.16
N THR A 118 -3.91 3.81 6.44
CA THR A 118 -3.54 4.93 7.31
C THR A 118 -3.67 4.58 8.79
N SER A 119 -4.71 3.85 9.19
CA SER A 119 -5.00 3.57 10.61
C SER A 119 -4.13 2.46 11.18
N THR A 120 -3.92 1.37 10.43
CA THR A 120 -3.16 0.22 10.91
C THR A 120 -1.66 0.43 10.68
N ALA A 121 -1.24 1.11 9.62
CA ALA A 121 0.19 1.39 9.35
C ALA A 121 0.78 2.55 10.17
N ALA A 122 -0.04 3.44 10.75
CA ALA A 122 0.42 4.56 11.57
C ALA A 122 0.61 4.19 13.05
N MET A 123 1.68 3.43 13.36
CA MET A 123 2.44 3.80 14.55
C MET A 123 3.64 4.60 14.06
N PRO A 124 3.82 5.85 14.53
CA PRO A 124 4.96 6.64 14.11
C PRO A 124 6.24 5.93 14.55
N TRP A 125 7.22 5.95 13.64
CA TRP A 125 8.63 5.77 13.97
C TRP A 125 8.95 6.53 15.28
N PRO A 126 9.73 5.97 16.24
CA PRO A 126 10.20 6.78 17.37
C PRO A 126 11.00 7.95 16.80
N SER A 127 10.35 9.12 16.84
CA SER A 127 10.80 10.34 16.20
C SER A 127 12.08 10.84 16.87
N SER A 128 13.21 10.63 16.23
CA SER A 128 14.30 11.61 16.21
C SER A 128 14.43 12.32 14.85
N ALA A 129 13.60 11.96 13.87
CA ALA A 129 13.59 12.60 12.56
C ALA A 129 12.16 12.69 12.00
N GLY A 130 11.59 13.90 12.06
CA GLY A 130 10.57 14.40 11.14
C GLY A 130 9.19 13.73 11.18
N THR A 131 8.20 14.47 11.66
CA THR A 131 6.77 14.19 11.51
C THR A 131 6.42 13.83 10.05
N PRO A 132 5.72 12.72 9.77
CA PRO A 132 5.23 12.44 8.43
C PRO A 132 4.15 13.49 8.09
N CYS A 133 4.34 14.23 6.99
CA CYS A 133 3.32 15.13 6.46
C CYS A 133 2.00 14.37 6.26
N LYS A 134 0.93 14.86 6.88
CA LYS A 134 -0.45 14.46 6.59
C LYS A 134 -0.83 14.95 5.18
N GLY A 135 -0.32 14.29 4.14
CA GLY A 135 -0.69 14.53 2.76
C GLY A 135 -1.89 13.68 2.37
N SER A 136 -2.99 14.33 1.97
CA SER A 136 -4.10 13.71 1.25
C SER A 136 -3.55 12.93 0.04
N TRP A 137 -3.82 11.63 -0.01
CA TRP A 137 -3.39 10.75 -1.10
C TRP A 137 -4.07 11.06 -2.45
N ALA A 138 -5.01 12.01 -2.50
CA ALA A 138 -5.68 12.43 -3.73
C ALA A 138 -4.74 13.20 -4.68
N SER A 139 -3.59 13.69 -4.22
CA SER A 139 -2.74 14.61 -4.99
C SER A 139 -1.32 14.11 -5.25
N CYS A 140 -1.06 12.80 -5.27
CA CYS A 140 0.22 12.27 -5.75
C CYS A 140 0.16 12.12 -7.28
N PRO A 141 0.71 13.05 -8.08
CA PRO A 141 0.83 12.83 -9.52
C PRO A 141 1.75 11.63 -9.73
N ALA A 142 1.30 10.67 -10.54
CA ALA A 142 2.15 9.59 -11.01
C ALA A 142 3.43 10.20 -11.59
N ARG A 143 4.59 9.83 -11.02
CA ARG A 143 5.89 10.26 -11.53
C ARG A 143 5.99 9.80 -12.99
N PRO A 144 6.29 10.69 -13.96
CA PRO A 144 6.42 10.28 -15.35
C PRO A 144 7.56 9.27 -15.46
N THR A 145 7.26 8.13 -16.09
CA THR A 145 8.26 7.14 -16.48
C THR A 145 9.23 7.79 -17.46
N PRO A 146 10.55 7.77 -17.21
CA PRO A 146 11.50 8.26 -18.21
C PRO A 146 11.41 7.35 -19.45
N SER A 147 11.20 7.97 -20.60
CA SER A 147 11.34 7.40 -21.94
C SER A 147 12.75 6.92 -22.21
#